data_AF-A0A1C5C2A2-F1
#
_entry.id   AF-A0A1C5C2A2-F1
#
_cell.length_a   1.000
_cell.length_b   1.000
_cell.length_c   1.000
_cell.angle_alpha   90.00
_cell.angle_beta   90.00
_cell.angle_gamma   90.00
#
_symmetry.space_group_name_H-M   'P 1'
#
loop_
_entity.id
_entity.type
_entity.pdbx_description
1 polymer ?
#
loop_
_entity_poly.entity_id
_entity_poly.type
_entity_poly.pdbx_seq_one_letter_code
_entity_poly.pdbx_strand_id
1 'polypeptide(L)'
;MPKSRSLPFRLTIRGALKHRVYGSHHRAGTGYPRLMTDVVDADELLRRIRRGRDRAAEERTRCADLARDLAATEPDGARDAAASARAYEAVLRVLDEIVRPGARPVEHPAAEEDGVRRVT
;
A
#
# COMPACT_ATOMS: atom_id res chain seq x y z
N MET A 1 -3.46 -35.27 6.19
CA MET A 1 -3.76 -33.97 6.83
C MET A 1 -2.47 -33.20 7.06
N PRO A 2 -1.96 -32.37 6.12
CA PRO A 2 -0.78 -31.57 6.36
C PRO A 2 -1.16 -30.23 7.01
N LYS A 3 -0.45 -29.88 8.09
CA LYS A 3 -0.66 -28.65 8.88
C LYS A 3 -0.04 -27.46 8.15
N SER A 4 -0.85 -26.48 7.78
CA SER A 4 -0.39 -25.19 7.24
C SER A 4 0.42 -24.43 8.28
N ARG A 5 1.72 -24.27 8.01
CA ARG A 5 2.59 -23.37 8.77
C ARG A 5 2.45 -21.96 8.19
N SER A 6 1.64 -21.14 8.85
CA SER A 6 1.61 -19.69 8.63
C SER A 6 2.97 -19.10 9.02
N LEU A 7 3.81 -18.78 8.04
CA LEU A 7 5.00 -17.97 8.27
C LEU A 7 4.60 -16.48 8.23
N PRO A 8 4.94 -15.68 9.25
CA PRO A 8 4.70 -14.25 9.19
C PRO A 8 5.66 -13.63 8.15
N PHE A 9 5.13 -13.16 7.04
CA PHE A 9 5.90 -12.38 6.07
C PHE A 9 6.39 -11.10 6.75
N ARG A 10 7.68 -11.09 7.10
CA ARG A 10 8.36 -9.96 7.73
C ARG A 10 8.88 -9.03 6.64
N LEU A 11 8.11 -7.99 6.33
CA LEU A 11 8.52 -6.93 5.41
C LEU A 11 9.60 -6.05 6.07
N THR A 12 10.87 -6.46 6.02
CA THR A 12 12.00 -5.59 6.40
C THR A 12 12.35 -4.67 5.24
N ILE A 13 11.72 -3.48 5.21
CA ILE A 13 12.15 -2.40 4.33
C ILE A 13 13.52 -1.91 4.81
N ARG A 14 14.59 -2.45 4.21
CA ARG A 14 15.97 -2.07 4.50
C ARG A 14 16.30 -0.79 3.73
N GLY A 15 16.16 0.36 4.39
CA GLY A 15 16.51 1.66 3.81
C GLY A 15 16.88 2.66 4.89
N ALA A 16 18.19 2.91 5.00
CA ALA A 16 18.86 3.71 6.02
C ALA A 16 18.22 5.08 6.28
N LEU A 17 17.72 5.28 7.51
CA LEU A 17 17.45 6.62 8.04
C LEU A 17 18.80 7.27 8.38
N LYS A 18 19.29 8.16 7.51
CA LYS A 18 20.26 9.17 7.92
C LYS A 18 19.51 10.17 8.81
N HIS A 19 19.90 10.22 10.07
CA HIS A 19 19.53 11.28 11.01
C HIS A 19 19.83 12.65 10.37
N ARG A 20 18.79 13.43 10.09
CA ARG A 20 18.91 14.87 9.88
C ARG A 20 18.23 15.56 11.06
N VAL A 21 19.06 16.17 11.89
CA VAL A 21 18.71 17.00 13.03
C VAL A 21 17.79 18.13 12.54
N TYR A 22 16.56 18.20 13.04
CA TYR A 22 15.77 19.42 12.99
C TYR A 22 15.96 20.14 14.32
N GLY A 23 16.58 21.31 14.24
CA GLY A 23 16.93 22.15 15.38
C GLY A 23 15.70 22.69 16.12
N SER A 24 15.86 22.76 17.43
CA SER A 24 14.94 23.33 18.41
C SER A 24 14.50 24.76 18.11
N HIS A 25 13.19 24.97 18.04
CA HIS A 25 12.55 26.17 18.56
C HIS A 25 11.17 25.80 19.11
N HIS A 26 11.00 25.68 20.43
CA HIS A 26 9.79 26.13 21.09
C HIS A 26 10.04 26.44 22.57
N ARG A 27 9.91 27.73 22.88
CA ARG A 27 9.96 28.36 24.20
C ARG A 27 8.65 28.07 24.93
N ALA A 28 8.75 27.88 26.24
CA ALA A 28 7.73 27.36 27.15
C ALA A 28 6.34 28.03 27.07
N GLY A 29 5.29 27.21 27.22
CA GLY A 29 3.94 27.66 27.56
C GLY A 29 2.86 26.66 27.18
N THR A 30 2.25 26.03 28.19
CA THR A 30 0.99 25.23 28.15
C THR A 30 1.06 23.84 27.49
N GLY A 31 0.85 22.82 28.33
CA GLY A 31 0.92 21.42 27.94
C GLY A 31 -0.35 20.93 27.23
N TYR A 32 -0.13 20.23 26.12
CA TYR A 32 -0.95 19.09 25.73
C TYR A 32 -0.02 17.87 25.70
N PRO A 33 -0.26 16.81 26.50
CA PRO A 33 0.28 15.50 26.17
C PRO A 33 -0.55 14.96 24.98
N ARG A 34 -0.21 15.41 23.76
CA ARG A 34 -0.95 15.10 22.53
C ARG A 34 -0.36 13.86 21.88
N LEU A 35 -1.17 12.81 21.83
CA LEU A 35 -0.96 11.65 20.97
C LEU A 35 -0.59 12.10 19.54
N MET A 36 0.33 11.33 18.97
CA MET A 36 0.94 11.46 17.65
C MET A 36 -0.07 11.74 16.53
N THR A 37 -0.21 13.00 16.13
CA THR A 37 -0.13 13.38 14.70
C THR A 37 0.10 14.87 14.66
N ASP A 38 1.36 15.25 14.40
CA ASP A 38 1.67 16.58 13.90
C ASP A 38 0.80 16.80 12.66
N VAL A 39 0.15 17.96 12.54
CA VAL A 39 -0.72 18.23 11.40
C VAL A 39 0.16 18.26 10.16
N VAL A 40 -0.01 17.25 9.30
CA VAL A 40 0.75 17.12 8.05
C VAL A 40 0.05 17.96 6.99
N ASP A 41 0.79 18.84 6.33
CA ASP A 41 0.29 19.57 5.16
C ASP A 41 -0.13 18.59 4.04
N ALA A 42 -1.12 18.98 3.25
CA ALA A 42 -1.65 18.16 2.17
C ALA A 42 -0.56 17.75 1.15
N ASP A 43 0.40 18.63 0.86
CA ASP A 43 1.49 18.35 -0.08
C ASP A 43 2.48 17.32 0.50
N GLU A 44 2.80 17.40 1.79
CA GLU A 44 3.59 16.39 2.49
C GLU A 44 2.89 15.02 2.48
N LEU A 45 1.58 14.97 2.72
CA LEU A 45 0.81 13.73 2.64
C LEU A 45 0.84 13.17 1.21
N LEU A 46 0.58 14.01 0.21
CA LEU A 46 0.60 13.62 -1.19
C LEU A 46 1.99 13.12 -1.62
N ARG A 47 3.07 13.76 -1.14
CA ARG A 47 4.44 13.30 -1.39
C ARG A 47 4.69 11.91 -0.81
N ARG A 48 4.22 11.63 0.41
CA ARG A 48 4.35 10.31 1.04
C ARG A 48 3.58 9.24 0.29
N ILE A 49 2.37 9.56 -0.16
CA ILE A 49 1.52 8.65 -0.95
C ILE A 49 2.21 8.34 -2.29
N ARG A 50 2.69 9.35 -3.02
CA ARG A 50 3.44 9.16 -4.27
C ARG A 50 4.68 8.29 -4.07
N ARG A 51 5.46 8.55 -3.02
CA ARG A 51 6.59 7.69 -2.66
C ARG A 51 6.17 6.25 -2.32
N GLY A 52 5.02 6.08 -1.65
CA GLY A 52 4.45 4.76 -1.37
C GLY A 52 4.07 4.01 -2.65
N ARG A 53 3.51 4.73 -3.62
CA ARG A 53 3.18 4.22 -4.95
C ARG A 53 4.43 3.77 -5.71
N ASP A 54 5.49 4.58 -5.73
CA ASP A 54 6.75 4.22 -6.40
C ASP A 54 7.32 2.91 -5.81
N ARG A 55 7.32 2.78 -4.48
CA ARG A 55 7.74 1.54 -3.80
C ARG A 55 6.86 0.34 -4.10
N ALA A 56 5.54 0.51 -4.17
CA ALA A 56 4.64 -0.56 -4.53
C ALA A 56 4.89 -1.03 -5.98
N ALA A 57 5.26 -0.12 -6.88
CA ALA A 57 5.62 -0.45 -8.26
C ALA A 57 6.95 -1.23 -8.34
N GLU A 58 7.96 -0.81 -7.58
CA GLU A 58 9.22 -1.53 -7.45
C GLU A 58 9.00 -2.95 -6.92
N GLU A 59 8.24 -3.10 -5.84
CA GLU A 59 8.02 -4.43 -5.23
C GLU A 59 7.12 -5.31 -6.10
N ARG A 60 6.10 -4.76 -6.78
CA ARG A 60 5.32 -5.50 -7.79
C ARG A 60 6.24 -6.10 -8.86
N THR A 61 7.15 -5.28 -9.39
CA THR A 61 8.10 -5.70 -10.44
C THR A 61 9.00 -6.80 -9.91
N ARG A 62 9.58 -6.59 -8.73
CA ARG A 62 10.44 -7.57 -8.05
C ARG A 62 9.74 -8.91 -7.79
N CYS A 63 8.50 -8.89 -7.30
CA CYS A 63 7.71 -10.11 -7.09
C CYS A 63 7.41 -10.82 -8.42
N ALA A 64 7.12 -10.07 -9.49
CA ALA A 64 6.87 -10.65 -10.80
C ALA A 64 8.13 -11.25 -11.44
N ASP A 65 9.29 -10.61 -11.26
CA ASP A 65 10.59 -11.17 -11.64
C ASP A 65 10.87 -12.47 -10.89
N LEU A 66 10.72 -12.46 -9.56
CA LEU A 66 10.90 -13.63 -8.72
C LEU A 66 9.97 -14.79 -9.12
N ALA A 67 8.71 -14.50 -9.43
CA ALA A 67 7.76 -15.50 -9.89
C ALA A 67 8.20 -16.17 -11.20
N ARG A 68 8.79 -15.40 -12.14
CA ARG A 68 9.36 -15.95 -13.37
C ARG A 68 10.57 -16.82 -13.11
N ASP A 69 11.48 -16.37 -12.26
CA ASP A 69 12.72 -17.10 -11.96
C ASP A 69 12.44 -18.45 -11.27
N LEU A 70 11.43 -18.49 -10.40
CA LEU A 70 11.04 -19.69 -9.67
C LEU A 70 10.15 -20.67 -10.48
N ALA A 71 9.58 -20.25 -11.61
CA ALA A 71 8.54 -21.00 -12.31
C ALA A 71 8.94 -22.44 -12.70
N ALA A 72 10.23 -22.65 -12.99
CA ALA A 72 10.76 -23.96 -13.41
C ALA A 72 11.19 -24.86 -12.25
N THR A 73 11.61 -24.29 -11.12
CA THR A 73 12.27 -25.03 -10.03
C THR A 73 11.42 -25.14 -8.77
N GLU A 74 10.58 -24.13 -8.49
CA GLU A 74 9.82 -24.01 -7.26
C GLU A 74 8.40 -23.48 -7.60
N PRO A 75 7.51 -24.33 -8.15
CA PRO A 75 6.23 -23.89 -8.69
C PRO A 75 5.30 -23.27 -7.64
N ASP A 76 5.37 -23.73 -6.38
CA ASP A 76 4.60 -23.12 -5.29
C ASP A 76 5.18 -21.77 -4.86
N GLY A 77 6.51 -21.63 -4.78
CA GLY A 77 7.16 -20.34 -4.55
C GLY A 77 6.87 -19.32 -5.66
N ALA A 78 6.77 -19.77 -6.92
CA ALA A 78 6.37 -18.93 -8.04
C ALA A 78 4.91 -18.42 -7.90
N ARG A 79 3.99 -19.26 -7.42
CA ARG A 79 2.60 -18.87 -7.16
C ARG A 79 2.50 -17.83 -6.06
N ASP A 80 3.24 -18.00 -4.96
CA ASP A 80 3.25 -17.06 -3.84
C ASP A 80 3.84 -15.70 -4.26
N ALA A 81 4.92 -15.71 -5.04
CA ALA A 81 5.50 -14.49 -5.61
C ALA A 81 4.51 -13.79 -6.56
N ALA A 82 3.81 -14.54 -7.41
CA ALA A 82 2.78 -13.99 -8.29
C ALA A 82 1.59 -13.41 -7.52
N ALA A 83 1.16 -14.05 -6.43
CA ALA A 83 0.12 -13.53 -5.54
C ALA A 83 0.54 -12.21 -4.90
N SER A 84 1.80 -12.11 -4.46
CA SER A 84 2.37 -10.87 -3.91
C SER A 84 2.42 -9.74 -4.96
N ALA A 85 2.80 -10.05 -6.21
CA ALA A 85 2.75 -9.08 -7.32
C ALA A 85 1.33 -8.54 -7.56
N ARG A 86 0.31 -9.41 -7.51
CA ARG A 86 -1.11 -9.02 -7.60
C ARG A 86 -1.56 -8.16 -6.44
N ALA A 87 -1.09 -8.44 -5.22
CA ALA A 87 -1.39 -7.62 -4.05
C ALA A 87 -0.83 -6.19 -4.21
N TYR A 88 0.43 -6.04 -4.63
CA TYR A 88 0.99 -4.72 -4.91
C TYR A 88 0.30 -4.02 -6.07
N GLU A 89 -0.18 -4.75 -7.08
CA GLU A 89 -1.02 -4.17 -8.12
C GLU A 89 -2.33 -3.59 -7.57
N ALA A 90 -3.03 -4.29 -6.68
CA ALA A 90 -4.23 -3.77 -6.03
C ALA A 90 -3.93 -2.51 -5.20
N VAL A 91 -2.82 -2.48 -4.47
CA VAL A 91 -2.37 -1.28 -3.74
C VAL A 91 -2.11 -0.11 -4.68
N LEU A 92 -1.39 -0.34 -5.79
CA LEU A 92 -1.19 0.68 -6.81
C LEU A 92 -2.51 1.24 -7.34
N ARG A 93 -3.52 0.37 -7.50
CA ARG A 93 -4.84 0.80 -7.96
C ARG A 93 -5.51 1.77 -7.00
N VAL A 94 -5.47 1.45 -5.71
CA VAL A 94 -6.02 2.32 -4.65
C VAL A 94 -5.24 3.63 -4.55
N LEU A 95 -3.90 3.58 -4.55
CA LEU A 95 -3.08 4.79 -4.45
C LEU A 95 -3.25 5.71 -5.67
N ASP A 96 -3.41 5.15 -6.86
CA ASP A 96 -3.72 5.91 -8.08
C ASP A 96 -5.06 6.64 -7.94
N GLU A 97 -6.10 5.97 -7.45
CA GLU A 97 -7.43 6.59 -7.25
C GLU A 97 -7.36 7.72 -6.22
N ILE A 98 -6.62 7.54 -5.13
CA ILE A 98 -6.40 8.59 -4.11
C ILE A 98 -5.69 9.81 -4.72
N VAL A 99 -4.68 9.59 -5.58
CA VAL A 99 -3.89 10.68 -6.18
C VAL A 99 -4.60 11.31 -7.37
N ARG A 100 -5.41 10.55 -8.11
CA ARG A 100 -6.12 10.96 -9.32
C ARG A 100 -7.53 10.36 -9.29
N PRO A 101 -8.46 10.96 -8.53
CA PRO A 101 -9.83 10.46 -8.42
C PRO A 101 -10.50 10.39 -9.80
N GLY A 102 -11.20 9.28 -10.08
CA GLY A 102 -11.92 9.07 -11.34
C GLY A 102 -11.03 8.84 -12.57
N ALA A 103 -9.71 8.66 -12.40
CA ALA A 103 -8.81 8.36 -13.51
C ALA A 103 -8.96 6.93 -14.04
N ARG A 104 -9.59 6.04 -13.25
CA ARG A 104 -9.99 4.71 -13.71
C ARG A 104 -11.52 4.68 -13.86
N PRO A 105 -12.05 4.13 -14.96
CA PRO A 105 -13.45 3.73 -14.98
C PRO A 105 -13.66 2.80 -13.78
N VAL A 106 -14.63 3.12 -12.93
CA VAL A 106 -15.09 2.15 -11.95
C VAL A 106 -15.66 1.01 -12.79
N GLU A 107 -14.93 -0.10 -12.87
CA GLU A 107 -15.48 -1.36 -13.34
C GLU A 107 -16.50 -1.78 -12.29
N HIS A 108 -17.66 -1.13 -12.29
CA HIS A 108 -18.83 -1.64 -11.62
C HIS A 108 -19.12 -2.98 -12.31
N PRO A 109 -18.99 -4.13 -11.63
CA PRO A 109 -19.57 -5.34 -12.17
C PRO A 109 -21.04 -5.01 -12.41
N ALA A 110 -21.49 -5.15 -13.66
CA ALA A 110 -22.88 -4.97 -14.02
C ALA A 110 -23.72 -6.05 -13.33
N ALA A 111 -24.13 -5.77 -12.09
CA ALA A 111 -25.14 -6.45 -11.28
C ALA A 111 -25.31 -5.54 -10.04
N GLU A 112 -26.44 -4.92 -9.72
CA GLU A 112 -27.83 -5.29 -9.96
C GLU A 112 -28.64 -3.98 -10.13
N GLU A 113 -29.27 -3.81 -11.30
CA GLU A 113 -30.54 -3.10 -11.30
C GLU A 113 -31.58 -4.07 -10.75
N ASP A 114 -32.16 -3.78 -9.59
CA ASP A 114 -33.60 -3.79 -9.34
C ASP A 114 -33.84 -3.69 -7.82
N GLY A 115 -34.78 -2.85 -7.39
CA GLY A 115 -35.20 -2.79 -6.00
C GLY A 115 -35.24 -1.41 -5.33
N VAL A 116 -35.48 -0.32 -6.06
CA VAL A 116 -35.97 0.91 -5.40
C VAL A 116 -37.46 0.74 -5.14
N ARG A 117 -37.82 0.19 -3.97
CA ARG A 117 -39.20 0.18 -3.48
C ARG A 117 -39.63 1.63 -3.21
N ARG A 118 -40.43 2.20 -4.11
CA ARG A 118 -41.12 3.46 -3.85
C ARG A 118 -42.15 3.23 -2.73
N VAL A 119 -42.01 4.00 -1.66
CA VAL A 119 -43.03 4.12 -0.62
C VAL A 119 -44.11 5.06 -1.16
N THR A 120 -45.29 4.50 -1.42
CA THR A 120 -46.56 5.24 -1.54
C THR A 120 -47.19 5.36 -0.17
#